data_AF-A0A6J0J4I7-F1
#
_entry.id   AF-A0A6J0J4I7-F1
#
_cell.length_a   1.000
_cell.length_b   1.000
_cell.length_c   1.000
_cell.angle_alpha   90.00
_cell.angle_beta   90.00
_cell.angle_gamma   90.00
#
_symmetry.space_group_name_H-M   'P 1'
#
loop_
_entity.id
_entity.type
_entity.pdbx_description
1 polymer ?
#
loop_
_entity_poly.entity_id
_entity_poly.type
_entity_poly.pdbx_seq_one_letter_code
_entity_poly.pdbx_strand_id
1 'polypeptide(L)'
;MEEHNGSSETPPLSQGRHVAIKCGWLRKQGGFVKTWHTRWFVLKGDQLYYFKDEDETKPLGAIFLPGNRVIEHPCNEESPGKFLFEVVP
;
A
#
# COMPACT_ATOMS: atom_id res chain seq x y z
N MET A 1 24.12 41.62 -29.43
CA MET A 1 24.10 41.02 -28.09
C MET A 1 22.71 40.43 -27.91
N GLU A 2 22.55 39.19 -28.36
CA GLU A 2 21.34 38.41 -28.09
C GLU A 2 21.74 37.43 -26.99
N GLU A 3 21.31 37.71 -25.76
CA GLU A 3 21.55 36.84 -24.63
C GLU A 3 20.54 35.69 -24.62
N HIS A 4 21.09 34.51 -24.39
CA HIS A 4 20.44 33.23 -24.50
C HIS A 4 19.55 32.91 -23.30
N ASN A 5 18.45 32.22 -23.64
CA ASN A 5 17.67 31.25 -22.89
C ASN A 5 18.23 30.74 -21.53
N GLY A 6 17.38 30.76 -20.51
CA GLY A 6 17.58 30.07 -19.25
C GLY A 6 16.28 29.92 -18.46
N SER A 7 15.18 29.51 -19.10
CA SER A 7 14.01 29.05 -18.36
C SER A 7 14.40 27.80 -17.59
N SER A 8 14.54 27.91 -16.27
CA SER A 8 14.69 26.79 -15.37
C SER A 8 13.42 25.94 -15.42
N GLU A 9 13.38 24.95 -16.32
CA GLU A 9 12.42 23.86 -16.27
C GLU A 9 12.64 23.10 -14.96
N THR A 10 11.89 23.47 -13.93
CA THR A 10 11.65 22.59 -12.79
C THR A 10 11.03 21.31 -13.36
N PRO A 11 11.65 20.13 -13.20
CA PRO A 11 10.99 18.90 -13.59
C PRO A 11 9.69 18.80 -12.78
N PRO A 12 8.55 18.44 -13.40
CA PRO A 12 7.35 18.19 -12.63
C PRO A 12 7.68 17.07 -11.65
N LEU A 13 7.62 17.38 -10.35
CA LEU A 13 7.78 16.42 -9.26
C LEU A 13 6.78 15.29 -9.47
N SER A 14 7.26 14.20 -10.07
CA SER A 14 6.73 12.84 -10.01
C SER A 14 5.21 12.72 -9.92
N GLN A 15 4.47 13.34 -10.83
CA GLN A 15 3.10 12.89 -11.14
C GLN A 15 3.17 11.75 -12.14
N GLY A 16 4.00 10.76 -11.84
CA GLY A 16 3.77 9.44 -12.39
C GLY A 16 2.42 9.01 -11.85
N ARG A 17 1.44 8.77 -12.73
CA ARG A 17 0.27 7.96 -12.38
C ARG A 17 0.80 6.78 -11.56
N HIS A 18 0.55 6.74 -10.26
CA HIS A 18 0.96 5.60 -9.46
C HIS A 18 0.03 4.44 -9.85
N VAL A 19 0.37 3.79 -10.96
CA VAL A 19 -0.25 2.57 -11.44
C VAL A 19 -0.12 1.54 -10.31
N ALA A 20 -1.18 0.76 -10.11
CA ALA A 20 -1.13 -0.31 -9.12
C ALA A 20 -0.01 -1.29 -9.49
N ILE A 21 0.95 -1.47 -8.59
CA ILE A 21 2.06 -2.43 -8.72
C ILE A 21 1.51 -3.84 -8.52
N LYS A 22 0.61 -4.01 -7.54
CA LYS A 22 -0.08 -5.26 -7.25
C LYS A 22 -1.42 -4.96 -6.61
N CYS A 23 -2.39 -5.82 -6.85
CA CYS A 23 -3.67 -5.81 -6.17
C CYS A 23 -4.14 -7.23 -5.86
N GLY A 24 -5.02 -7.38 -4.88
CA GLY A 24 -5.51 -8.69 -4.46
C GLY A 24 -6.31 -8.67 -3.16
N TRP A 25 -7.08 -9.73 -2.96
CA TRP A 25 -7.79 -9.96 -1.71
C TRP A 25 -6.84 -10.46 -0.62
N LEU A 26 -6.85 -9.80 0.55
CA LEU A 26 -6.17 -10.27 1.75
C LEU A 26 -7.10 -10.17 2.96
N ARG A 27 -6.84 -10.97 3.99
CA ARG A 27 -7.46 -10.80 5.30
C ARG A 27 -6.59 -9.89 6.17
N LYS A 28 -7.21 -8.89 6.80
CA LYS A 28 -6.55 -8.00 7.77
C LYS A 28 -7.23 -8.06 9.13
N GLN A 29 -6.43 -7.91 10.18
CA GLN A 29 -6.96 -7.70 11.53
C GLN A 29 -7.34 -6.22 11.73
N GLY A 30 -8.42 -5.96 12.48
CA GLY A 30 -8.80 -4.61 12.89
C GLY A 30 -7.86 -4.04 13.95
N GLY A 31 -7.73 -2.71 13.97
CA GLY A 31 -6.87 -2.00 14.92
C GLY A 31 -7.46 -2.02 16.34
N PHE A 32 -8.68 -1.49 16.46
CA PHE A 32 -9.43 -1.38 17.72
C PHE A 32 -10.04 -2.71 18.14
N VAL A 33 -10.90 -3.27 17.30
CA VAL A 33 -11.47 -4.61 17.50
C VAL A 33 -10.61 -5.59 16.71
N LYS A 34 -10.10 -6.64 17.36
CA LYS A 34 -9.23 -7.64 16.72
C LYS A 34 -10.01 -8.64 15.85
N THR A 35 -10.98 -8.14 15.07
CA THR A 35 -11.73 -8.93 14.08
C THR A 35 -10.97 -8.98 12.76
N TRP A 36 -11.18 -10.08 12.04
CA TRP A 36 -10.59 -10.27 10.72
C TRP A 36 -11.56 -9.88 9.62
N HIS A 37 -11.07 -9.13 8.64
CA HIS A 37 -11.85 -8.69 7.49
C HIS A 37 -11.12 -8.98 6.19
N THR A 38 -11.83 -9.54 5.21
CA THR A 38 -11.38 -9.62 3.82
C THR A 38 -11.52 -8.25 3.18
N ARG A 39 -10.44 -7.76 2.59
CA ARG A 39 -10.36 -6.45 1.95
C ARG A 39 -9.59 -6.55 0.65
N TRP A 40 -9.95 -5.72 -0.32
CA TRP A 40 -9.19 -5.57 -1.54
C TRP A 40 -8.02 -4.64 -1.28
N PHE A 41 -6.80 -5.11 -1.49
CA PHE A 41 -5.58 -4.34 -1.29
C PHE A 41 -5.01 -3.89 -2.62
N VAL A 42 -4.47 -2.67 -2.64
CA VAL A 42 -3.83 -2.08 -3.82
C VAL A 42 -2.52 -1.43 -3.39
N LEU A 43 -1.41 -1.95 -3.90
CA LEU A 43 -0.08 -1.38 -3.72
C LEU A 43 0.20 -0.38 -4.83
N LYS A 44 0.43 0.90 -4.47
CA LYS A 44 0.70 2.00 -5.39
C LYS A 44 1.86 2.83 -4.86
N GLY A 45 3.01 2.77 -5.55
CA GLY A 45 4.26 3.34 -5.03
C GLY A 45 4.57 2.75 -3.64
N ASP A 46 4.77 3.65 -2.68
CA ASP A 46 5.14 3.32 -1.30
C ASP A 46 3.94 3.20 -0.34
N GLN A 47 2.73 3.14 -0.87
CA GLN A 47 1.50 3.06 -0.09
C GLN A 47 0.70 1.80 -0.43
N LEU A 48 0.28 1.11 0.62
CA LEU A 48 -0.64 -0.02 0.55
C LEU A 48 -2.04 0.43 0.99
N TYR A 49 -2.94 0.60 0.04
CA TYR A 49 -4.32 0.96 0.27
C TYR A 49 -5.18 -0.29 0.49
N TYR A 50 -6.27 -0.16 1.23
CA TYR A 50 -7.29 -1.19 1.31
C TYR A 50 -8.71 -0.64 1.18
N PHE A 51 -9.55 -1.41 0.49
CA PHE A 51 -10.92 -1.07 0.12
C PHE A 51 -11.86 -2.16 0.62
N LYS A 52 -13.17 -1.86 0.67
CA LYS A 52 -14.17 -2.86 1.02
C LYS A 52 -14.18 -4.00 0.00
N ASP A 53 -14.10 -3.65 -1.29
CA ASP A 53 -14.03 -4.54 -2.45
C ASP A 53 -13.28 -3.87 -3.62
N GLU A 54 -13.22 -4.54 -4.78
CA GLU A 54 -12.41 -4.11 -5.93
C GLU A 54 -13.00 -2.96 -6.76
N ASP A 55 -14.32 -2.77 -6.69
CA ASP A 55 -15.04 -1.73 -7.43
C ASP A 55 -15.08 -0.39 -6.68
N GLU A 56 -14.74 -0.42 -5.39
CA GLU A 56 -14.71 0.76 -4.54
C GLU A 56 -13.57 1.72 -4.93
N THR A 57 -13.94 2.98 -5.11
CA THR A 57 -12.98 4.04 -5.44
C THR A 57 -12.37 4.70 -4.21
N LYS A 58 -13.06 4.64 -3.06
CA LYS A 58 -12.64 5.27 -1.82
C LYS A 58 -11.92 4.27 -0.91
N PRO A 59 -10.64 4.52 -0.56
CA PRO A 59 -9.94 3.65 0.38
C PRO A 59 -10.53 3.76 1.78
N LEU A 60 -10.61 2.63 2.47
CA LEU A 60 -10.93 2.57 3.90
C LEU A 60 -9.73 2.94 4.78
N GLY A 61 -8.53 2.87 4.22
CA GLY A 61 -7.30 3.33 4.83
C GLY A 61 -6.08 3.04 3.97
N ALA A 62 -4.93 3.50 4.44
CA ALA A 62 -3.64 3.32 3.79
C ALA A 62 -2.57 3.02 4.83
N ILE A 63 -1.60 2.20 4.44
CA ILE A 63 -0.39 1.93 5.18
C ILE A 63 0.76 2.51 4.36
N PHE A 64 1.41 3.56 4.87
CA PHE A 64 2.66 4.04 4.30
C PHE A 64 3.73 3.01 4.64
N LEU A 65 4.44 2.48 3.64
CA LEU A 65 5.38 1.37 3.83
C LEU A 65 6.77 1.81 4.32
N PRO A 66 7.37 2.92 3.85
CA PRO A 66 8.71 3.32 4.27
C PRO A 66 8.81 3.50 5.78
N GLY A 67 9.88 2.96 6.36
CA GLY A 67 10.11 2.94 7.80
C GLY A 67 9.52 1.74 8.52
N ASN A 68 8.54 1.04 7.94
CA ASN A 68 7.98 -0.17 8.54
C ASN A 68 8.83 -1.40 8.21
N ARG A 69 8.79 -2.39 9.10
CA ARG A 69 9.36 -3.72 8.87
C ARG A 69 8.25 -4.72 8.59
N VAL A 70 8.48 -5.61 7.63
CA VAL A 70 7.61 -6.78 7.39
C VAL A 70 8.19 -7.96 8.16
N ILE A 71 7.38 -8.55 9.03
CA ILE A 71 7.69 -9.81 9.71
C ILE A 71 6.91 -10.90 9.02
N GLU A 72 7.60 -11.84 8.38
CA GLU A 72 6.97 -13.03 7.80
C GLU A 72 6.85 -14.12 8.86
N HIS A 73 5.69 -14.75 8.93
CA HIS A 73 5.44 -15.84 9.87
C HIS A 73 5.42 -17.17 9.11
N PRO A 74 5.93 -18.26 9.70
CA PRO A 74 5.89 -19.56 9.06
C PRO A 74 4.42 -19.99 8.88
N CYS A 75 4.13 -20.57 7.72
CA CYS A 75 2.85 -21.25 7.49
C CYS A 75 2.79 -22.45 8.44
N ASN A 76 2.11 -22.29 9.58
CA ASN A 76 2.03 -23.34 10.58
C ASN A 76 0.77 -24.19 10.35
N GLU A 77 0.96 -25.49 10.10
CA GLU A 77 -0.13 -26.45 9.87
C GLU A 77 -1.04 -26.60 11.09
N GLU A 78 -0.54 -26.29 12.29
CA GLU A 78 -1.28 -26.31 13.55
C GLU A 78 -2.23 -25.10 13.71
N SER A 79 -2.14 -24.09 12.83
CA SER A 79 -2.95 -22.88 12.90
C SER A 79 -3.35 -22.38 11.50
N PRO A 80 -4.19 -23.14 10.76
CA PRO A 80 -4.65 -22.72 9.45
C PRO A 80 -5.41 -21.39 9.57
N GLY A 81 -4.77 -20.29 9.13
CA GLY A 81 -5.31 -18.93 9.20
C GLY A 81 -4.59 -17.97 10.16
N LYS A 82 -3.49 -18.38 10.82
CA LYS A 82 -2.59 -17.42 11.48
C LYS A 82 -1.77 -16.65 10.44
N PHE A 83 -1.58 -15.37 10.75
CA PHE A 83 -0.94 -14.31 9.96
C PHE A 83 0.21 -14.83 9.11
N LEU A 84 0.20 -14.57 7.80
CA LEU A 84 1.35 -14.86 6.93
C LEU A 84 2.46 -13.82 7.10
N PHE A 85 2.07 -12.59 7.46
CA PHE A 85 3.00 -11.51 7.74
C PHE A 85 2.36 -10.41 8.59
N GLU A 86 3.19 -9.60 9.22
CA GLU A 86 2.82 -8.38 9.93
C GLU A 86 3.64 -7.19 9.41
N VAL A 87 2.98 -6.04 9.26
CA VAL A 87 3.67 -4.77 9.00
C VAL A 87 3.74 -4.03 10.33
N VAL A 88 4.96 -3.87 10.85
CA VAL A 88 5.21 -3.19 12.13
C VAL A 88 5.95 -1.87 11.88
N PRO A 89 5.58 -0.78 12.58
CA PRO A 89 6.34 0.46 12.56
C PRO A 89 7.79 0.29 13.03
#